data_AF-A0A7Y5VVH6-F1
#
_entry.id   AF-A0A7Y5VVH6-F1
#
_cell.length_a   1.000
_cell.length_b   1.000
_cell.length_c   1.000
_cell.angle_alpha   90.00
_cell.angle_beta   90.00
_cell.angle_gamma   90.00
#
_symmetry.space_group_name_H-M   'P 1'
#
loop_
_entity.id
_entity.type
_entity.pdbx_description
1 polymer ?
#
loop_
_entity_poly.entity_id
_entity_poly.type
_entity_poly.pdbx_seq_one_letter_code
_entity_poly.pdbx_strand_id
1 'polypeptide(L)'
;MTWRESAVPSGIALAAALAPVVSLAVSMAAALSGCGGGQPPLASPAAAGGLSPRQVLERLVELRQRADYRAMEALIVTARRHETIRTLAAVDDFLAADRDLGSYVRRHVSIGASLAIESADWAANLEIFSRYVEFRGETVEGDSAEVTFQVDRRLPLKVARLRRVEGVWQYDPGPGYQPELPAAFHKLARGLRQVLDDLRSGRLSAEECAARPERLVEEVKLRLTPGVQMLPAGARE
;
A
#
# COMPACT_ATOMS: atom_id res chain seq x y z
N MET A 1 -3.19 -13.48 -13.61
CA MET A 1 -2.07 -12.55 -13.87
C MET A 1 -1.98 -12.23 -15.36
N THR A 2 -3.01 -11.57 -15.89
CA THR A 2 -3.06 -11.09 -17.27
C THR A 2 -2.38 -9.71 -17.30
N TRP A 3 -1.11 -9.69 -17.69
CA TRP A 3 -0.41 -8.45 -17.96
C TRP A 3 -1.15 -7.70 -19.07
N ARG A 4 -1.62 -6.49 -18.77
CA ARG A 4 -2.31 -5.63 -19.73
C ARG A 4 -1.40 -5.37 -20.93
N GLU A 5 -1.74 -5.93 -22.08
CA GLU A 5 -1.43 -5.30 -23.36
C GLU A 5 -2.11 -3.94 -23.37
N SER A 6 -1.32 -2.88 -23.30
CA SER A 6 -1.76 -1.50 -23.46
C SER A 6 -2.22 -1.29 -24.91
N ALA A 7 -3.41 -1.77 -25.25
CA ALA A 7 -4.11 -1.35 -26.45
C ALA A 7 -4.42 0.16 -26.29
N VAL A 8 -3.85 0.97 -27.17
CA VAL A 8 -4.22 2.38 -27.34
C VAL A 8 -5.66 2.42 -27.85
N PRO A 9 -6.65 2.97 -27.11
CA PRO A 9 -7.99 3.12 -27.66
C PRO A 9 -8.02 4.36 -28.56
N SER A 10 -7.85 4.14 -29.85
CA SER A 10 -8.33 5.05 -30.89
C SER A 10 -9.86 4.92 -30.96
N GLY A 11 -10.58 6.02 -30.72
CA GLY A 11 -11.99 6.13 -31.10
C GLY A 11 -12.93 6.61 -29.99
N ILE A 12 -12.93 7.91 -29.71
CA ILE A 12 -14.08 8.57 -29.08
C ILE A 12 -15.09 8.85 -30.20
N ALA A 13 -16.16 8.06 -30.26
CA ALA A 13 -17.36 8.41 -31.02
C ALA A 13 -18.39 9.02 -30.04
N LEU A 14 -18.56 10.33 -30.14
CA LEU A 14 -19.69 11.07 -29.56
C LEU A 14 -20.97 10.73 -30.32
N ALA A 15 -22.01 10.31 -29.61
CA ALA A 15 -23.39 10.44 -30.08
C ALA A 15 -24.32 10.72 -28.89
N ALA A 16 -25.00 11.86 -29.00
CA ALA A 16 -25.86 12.46 -28.01
C ALA A 16 -27.22 11.73 -27.89
N ALA A 17 -27.77 11.69 -26.68
CA ALA A 17 -29.19 11.50 -26.46
C ALA A 17 -29.65 12.47 -25.37
N LEU A 18 -30.26 13.57 -25.82
CA LEU A 18 -31.03 14.50 -25.01
C LEU A 18 -32.38 13.85 -24.69
N ALA A 19 -32.77 13.83 -23.42
CA ALA A 19 -34.17 13.73 -23.02
C ALA A 19 -34.41 14.61 -21.78
N PRO A 20 -35.36 15.54 -21.83
CA PRO A 20 -35.76 16.35 -20.68
C PRO A 20 -36.83 15.59 -19.89
N VAL A 21 -36.70 15.53 -18.56
CA VAL A 21 -37.84 15.20 -17.69
C VAL A 21 -38.04 16.31 -16.68
N VAL A 22 -39.25 16.84 -16.81
CA VAL A 22 -39.90 17.96 -16.16
C VAL A 22 -40.35 17.59 -14.73
N SER A 23 -40.29 18.59 -13.84
CA SER A 23 -41.11 18.81 -12.62
C SER A 23 -41.05 17.83 -11.45
N LEU A 24 -40.80 18.33 -10.23
CA LEU A 24 -41.85 18.95 -9.40
C LEU A 24 -41.23 19.59 -8.14
N ALA A 25 -41.58 20.84 -7.90
CA ALA A 25 -41.38 21.51 -6.62
C ALA A 25 -42.44 21.01 -5.61
N VAL A 26 -41.99 20.62 -4.43
CA VAL A 26 -42.83 20.62 -3.21
C VAL A 26 -42.03 21.27 -2.09
N SER A 27 -42.37 22.51 -1.82
CA SER A 27 -42.06 23.21 -0.57
C SER A 27 -42.94 22.62 0.54
N MET A 28 -42.34 22.17 1.64
CA MET A 28 -43.05 22.15 2.91
C MET A 28 -42.10 22.51 4.05
N ALA A 29 -42.26 23.75 4.50
CA ALA A 29 -41.72 24.26 5.75
C ALA A 29 -42.48 23.61 6.92
N ALA A 30 -41.73 23.07 7.87
CA ALA A 30 -42.20 22.87 9.23
C ALA A 30 -41.06 23.23 10.19
N ALA A 31 -41.14 24.46 10.69
CA ALA A 31 -40.38 24.93 11.82
C ALA A 31 -40.94 24.26 13.09
N LEU A 32 -40.15 23.41 13.73
CA LEU A 32 -40.32 23.07 15.13
C LEU A 32 -39.03 23.45 15.85
N SER A 33 -39.06 24.68 16.38
CA SER A 33 -38.15 25.18 17.40
C SER A 33 -38.28 24.32 18.66
N GLY A 34 -37.43 23.31 18.77
CA GLY A 34 -37.16 22.60 20.02
C GLY A 34 -36.01 23.27 20.74
N CYS A 35 -36.29 24.11 21.73
CA CYS A 35 -35.33 24.57 22.74
C CYS A 35 -34.96 23.38 23.65
N GLY A 36 -34.15 22.46 23.13
CA GLY A 36 -33.52 21.39 23.90
C GLY A 36 -32.19 21.88 24.45
N GLY A 37 -32.07 21.92 25.78
CA GLY A 37 -30.93 22.45 26.51
C GLY A 37 -29.60 22.01 25.92
N GLY A 38 -28.75 23.00 25.61
CA GLY A 38 -27.36 22.79 25.24
C GLY A 38 -26.65 22.07 26.36
N GLN A 39 -26.59 20.74 26.25
CA GLN A 39 -25.66 19.94 26.99
C GLN A 39 -24.28 20.42 26.52
N PRO A 40 -23.47 21.05 27.39
CA PRO A 40 -22.13 21.44 27.01
C PRO A 40 -21.45 20.19 26.45
N PRO A 41 -20.75 20.27 25.30
CA PRO A 41 -19.98 19.14 24.82
C PRO A 41 -19.10 18.73 25.98
N LEU A 42 -19.37 17.54 26.53
CA LEU A 42 -18.51 16.92 27.52
C LEU A 42 -17.13 16.98 26.89
N ALA A 43 -16.29 17.86 27.44
CA ALA A 43 -14.92 18.00 27.02
C ALA A 43 -14.37 16.59 27.06
N SER A 44 -14.21 16.00 25.86
CA SER A 44 -13.63 14.69 25.70
C SER A 44 -12.36 14.73 26.52
N PRO A 45 -12.18 13.84 27.51
CA PRO A 45 -11.04 13.93 28.41
C PRO A 45 -9.81 13.98 27.53
N ALA A 46 -9.20 15.17 27.46
CA ALA A 46 -7.94 15.41 26.79
C ALA A 46 -6.93 14.59 27.58
N ALA A 47 -6.83 13.32 27.20
CA ALA A 47 -6.12 12.30 27.92
C ALA A 47 -4.64 12.68 27.91
N ALA A 48 -4.14 12.99 29.10
CA ALA A 48 -2.75 13.03 29.50
C ALA A 48 -1.74 12.60 28.41
N GLY A 49 -1.15 13.57 27.71
CA GLY A 49 0.16 13.49 27.04
C GLY A 49 0.41 12.42 25.96
N GLY A 50 -0.56 11.59 25.59
CA GLY A 50 -0.39 10.54 24.59
C GLY A 50 -0.47 11.04 23.15
N LEU A 51 0.13 10.30 22.21
CA LEU A 51 -0.03 10.54 20.76
C LEU A 51 -1.50 10.36 20.37
N SER A 52 -2.02 11.20 19.47
CA SER A 52 -3.33 10.97 18.84
C SER A 52 -3.29 9.75 17.90
N PRO A 53 -4.44 9.15 17.55
CA PRO A 53 -4.51 8.07 16.58
C PRO A 53 -3.78 8.37 15.26
N ARG A 54 -4.00 9.55 14.66
CA ARG A 54 -3.25 9.99 13.48
C ARG A 54 -1.75 10.07 13.74
N GLN A 55 -1.32 10.65 14.86
CA GLN A 55 0.10 10.76 15.21
C GLN A 55 0.77 9.39 15.38
N VAL A 56 0.06 8.37 15.87
CA VAL A 56 0.56 7.00 15.93
C VAL A 56 0.81 6.45 14.51
N LEU A 57 -0.10 6.66 13.56
CA LEU A 57 0.09 6.22 12.18
C LEU A 57 1.22 6.97 11.47
N GLU A 58 1.30 8.29 11.64
CA GLU A 58 2.40 9.11 11.12
C GLU A 58 3.74 8.57 11.65
N ARG A 59 3.80 8.27 12.95
CA ARG A 59 5.00 7.72 13.58
C ARG A 59 5.35 6.33 13.03
N LEU A 60 4.37 5.46 12.79
CA LEU A 60 4.59 4.16 12.17
C LEU A 60 5.18 4.29 10.76
N VAL A 61 4.69 5.25 9.96
CA VAL A 61 5.24 5.54 8.62
C VAL A 61 6.69 6.01 8.71
N GLU A 62 7.00 6.95 9.59
CA GLU A 62 8.36 7.43 9.82
C GLU A 62 9.33 6.31 10.23
N LEU A 63 8.91 5.46 11.18
CA LEU A 63 9.74 4.37 11.69
C LEU A 63 10.01 3.34 10.58
N ARG A 64 9.00 2.99 9.77
CA ARG A 64 9.20 2.12 8.61
C ARG A 64 10.18 2.72 7.60
N GLN A 65 10.05 4.01 7.28
CA GLN A 65 10.98 4.67 6.34
C GLN A 65 12.44 4.60 6.82
N ARG A 66 12.67 4.49 8.13
CA ARG A 66 13.99 4.30 8.75
C ARG A 66 14.35 2.83 9.00
N ALA A 67 13.48 1.89 8.63
CA ALA A 67 13.56 0.46 8.93
C ALA A 67 13.71 0.15 10.44
N ASP A 68 13.17 1.00 11.32
CA ASP A 68 13.20 0.79 12.78
C ASP A 68 11.99 -0.02 13.25
N TYR A 69 11.97 -1.30 12.85
CA TYR A 69 10.88 -2.21 13.16
C TYR A 69 10.73 -2.50 14.66
N ARG A 70 11.82 -2.38 15.43
CA ARG A 70 11.80 -2.60 16.87
C ARG A 70 10.99 -1.50 17.57
N ALA A 71 11.18 -0.24 17.18
CA ALA A 71 10.38 0.85 17.73
C ALA A 71 8.90 0.78 17.32
N MET A 72 8.59 0.22 16.14
CA MET A 72 7.21 0.04 15.68
C MET A 72 6.40 -0.92 16.56
N GLU A 73 7.06 -1.86 17.23
CA GLU A 73 6.40 -2.87 18.06
C GLU A 73 5.44 -2.27 19.09
N ALA A 74 5.84 -1.20 19.75
CA ALA A 74 5.03 -0.53 20.78
C ALA A 74 3.77 0.16 20.23
N LEU A 75 3.71 0.37 18.91
CA LEU A 75 2.63 1.08 18.22
C LEU A 75 1.66 0.13 17.50
N ILE A 76 1.87 -1.19 17.59
CA ILE A 76 1.02 -2.21 16.95
C ILE A 76 0.46 -3.12 18.04
N VAL A 77 -0.82 -3.47 17.89
CA VAL A 77 -1.50 -4.40 18.81
C VAL A 77 -0.70 -5.69 19.00
N THR A 78 -0.49 -6.08 20.26
CA THR A 78 0.39 -7.22 20.63
C THR A 78 0.04 -8.50 19.85
N ALA A 79 -1.25 -8.76 19.63
CA ALA A 79 -1.72 -9.95 18.93
C ALA A 79 -1.24 -10.08 17.47
N ARG A 80 -0.90 -8.96 16.81
CA ARG A 80 -0.50 -8.92 15.39
C ARG A 80 0.89 -8.35 15.14
N ARG A 81 1.51 -7.80 16.18
CA ARG A 81 2.84 -7.15 16.13
C ARG A 81 3.87 -7.95 15.34
N HIS A 82 4.17 -9.19 15.76
CA HIS A 82 5.23 -9.98 15.14
C HIS A 82 4.95 -10.25 13.65
N GLU A 83 3.70 -10.57 13.33
CA GLU A 83 3.23 -10.87 11.99
C GLU A 83 3.37 -9.65 11.06
N THR A 84 2.89 -8.49 11.50
CA THR A 84 2.99 -7.22 10.76
C THR A 84 4.44 -6.85 10.51
N ILE A 85 5.28 -6.85 11.56
CA ILE A 85 6.70 -6.49 11.44
C ILE A 85 7.44 -7.41 10.48
N ARG A 86 7.28 -8.73 10.61
CA ARG A 86 7.92 -9.70 9.73
C ARG A 86 7.49 -9.51 8.27
N THR A 87 6.22 -9.17 8.04
CA THR A 87 5.70 -8.92 6.69
C THR A 87 6.30 -7.65 6.10
N LEU A 88 6.32 -6.55 6.85
CA LEU A 88 6.90 -5.29 6.40
C LEU A 88 8.39 -5.43 6.08
N ALA A 89 9.15 -6.10 6.95
CA ALA A 89 10.57 -6.37 6.71
C ALA A 89 10.80 -7.19 5.43
N ALA A 90 9.98 -8.22 5.17
CA ALA A 90 10.08 -9.02 3.95
C ALA A 90 9.73 -8.24 2.68
N VAL A 91 8.72 -7.36 2.75
CA VAL A 91 8.36 -6.44 1.67
C VAL A 91 9.49 -5.46 1.39
N ASP A 92 10.07 -4.85 2.43
CA ASP A 92 11.17 -3.91 2.28
C ASP A 92 12.42 -4.59 1.69
N ASP A 93 12.69 -5.83 2.07
CA ASP A 93 13.74 -6.67 1.48
C ASP A 93 13.53 -6.89 -0.04
N PHE A 94 12.28 -7.17 -0.45
CA PHE A 94 11.91 -7.31 -1.85
C PHE A 94 12.06 -6.00 -2.62
N LEU A 95 11.53 -4.89 -2.10
CA LEU A 95 11.63 -3.57 -2.75
C LEU A 95 13.07 -3.07 -2.85
N ALA A 96 13.94 -3.43 -1.90
CA ALA A 96 15.37 -3.17 -1.99
C ALA A 96 16.00 -3.97 -3.13
N ALA A 97 15.73 -5.27 -3.22
CA ALA A 97 16.24 -6.12 -4.31
C ALA A 97 15.77 -5.66 -5.70
N ASP A 98 14.50 -5.23 -5.83
CA ASP A 98 13.94 -4.66 -7.07
C ASP A 98 14.67 -3.38 -7.49
N ARG A 99 14.86 -2.45 -6.54
CA ARG A 99 15.60 -1.21 -6.80
C ARG A 99 17.05 -1.47 -7.20
N ASP A 100 17.72 -2.42 -6.54
CA ASP A 100 19.11 -2.77 -6.83
C ASP A 100 19.25 -3.36 -8.24
N LEU A 101 18.36 -4.30 -8.61
CA LEU A 101 18.31 -4.87 -9.96
C LEU A 101 18.01 -3.79 -11.01
N GLY A 102 16.96 -2.98 -10.80
CA GLY A 102 16.59 -1.91 -11.71
C GLY A 102 17.72 -0.89 -11.89
N SER A 103 18.40 -0.50 -10.81
CA SER A 103 19.57 0.39 -10.85
C SER A 103 20.72 -0.21 -11.67
N TYR A 104 20.96 -1.51 -11.56
CA TYR A 104 22.00 -2.20 -12.33
C TYR A 104 21.62 -2.27 -13.81
N VAL A 105 20.42 -2.73 -14.13
CA VAL A 105 19.92 -2.86 -15.51
C VAL A 105 19.91 -1.50 -16.22
N ARG A 106 19.49 -0.43 -15.52
CA ARG A 106 19.52 0.93 -16.06
C ARG A 106 20.94 1.38 -16.43
N ARG A 107 21.95 1.02 -15.62
CA ARG A 107 23.35 1.43 -15.81
C ARG A 107 24.10 0.59 -16.84
N HIS A 108 23.79 -0.70 -16.92
CA HIS A 108 24.61 -1.69 -17.65
C HIS A 108 23.90 -2.35 -18.83
N VAL A 109 22.57 -2.24 -18.96
CA VAL A 109 21.79 -2.83 -20.04
C VAL A 109 21.10 -1.73 -20.85
N SER A 110 20.02 -1.15 -20.31
CA SER A 110 19.36 0.03 -20.88
C SER A 110 18.30 0.58 -19.93
N ILE A 111 17.90 1.84 -20.15
CA ILE A 111 16.76 2.45 -19.45
C ILE A 111 15.46 1.70 -19.80
N GLY A 112 15.25 1.35 -21.07
CA GLY A 112 14.04 0.65 -21.52
C GLY A 112 13.86 -0.72 -20.88
N ALA A 113 14.94 -1.51 -20.78
CA ALA A 113 14.91 -2.82 -20.11
C ALA A 113 14.64 -2.68 -18.61
N SER A 114 15.18 -1.65 -17.96
CA SER A 114 14.89 -1.37 -16.55
C SER A 114 13.41 -1.09 -16.32
N LEU A 115 12.75 -0.33 -17.20
CA LEU A 115 11.32 -0.03 -17.09
C LEU A 115 10.44 -1.27 -17.32
N ALA A 116 10.90 -2.19 -18.18
CA ALA A 116 10.15 -3.41 -18.50
C ALA A 116 10.11 -4.44 -17.34
N ILE A 117 11.02 -4.35 -16.38
CA ILE A 117 11.09 -5.24 -15.21
C ILE A 117 10.70 -4.55 -13.90
N GLU A 118 10.51 -3.23 -13.91
CA GLU A 118 10.25 -2.44 -12.71
C GLU A 118 8.88 -2.80 -12.12
N SER A 119 8.87 -3.15 -10.84
CA SER A 119 7.70 -3.63 -10.13
C SER A 119 7.05 -2.53 -9.28
N ALA A 120 6.90 -1.32 -9.85
CA ALA A 120 6.50 -0.10 -9.13
C ALA A 120 5.15 -0.21 -8.39
N ASP A 121 4.23 -1.04 -8.89
CA ASP A 121 2.87 -1.13 -8.35
C ASP A 121 2.79 -1.76 -6.95
N TRP A 122 3.76 -2.59 -6.56
CA TRP A 122 3.74 -3.25 -5.25
C TRP A 122 3.86 -2.26 -4.08
N ALA A 123 4.61 -1.17 -4.27
CA ALA A 123 4.80 -0.18 -3.23
C ALA A 123 3.52 0.61 -2.89
N ALA A 124 2.55 0.65 -3.81
CA ALA A 124 1.26 1.31 -3.61
C ALA A 124 0.25 0.44 -2.84
N ASN A 125 0.52 -0.87 -2.69
CA ASN A 125 -0.40 -1.81 -2.06
C ASN A 125 -0.13 -2.04 -0.56
N LEU A 126 0.74 -1.24 0.05
CA LEU A 126 1.16 -1.40 1.46
C LEU A 126 0.29 -0.62 2.45
N GLU A 127 -0.90 -0.19 2.03
CA GLU A 127 -1.86 0.55 2.85
C GLU A 127 -1.21 1.77 3.54
N ILE A 128 -1.38 1.92 4.86
CA ILE A 128 -0.79 3.01 5.64
C ILE A 128 0.72 3.05 5.55
N PHE A 129 1.37 1.95 5.19
CA PHE A 129 2.82 1.90 5.10
C PHE A 129 3.32 2.41 3.76
N SER A 130 2.46 2.59 2.75
CA SER A 130 2.85 3.04 1.42
C SER A 130 3.69 4.33 1.46
N ARG A 131 4.53 4.56 0.45
CA ARG A 131 5.44 5.72 0.43
C ARG A 131 4.72 7.07 0.46
N TYR A 132 3.56 7.12 -0.19
CA TYR A 132 2.75 8.33 -0.34
C TYR A 132 1.40 8.11 0.32
N VAL A 133 1.31 8.44 1.61
CA VAL A 133 0.08 8.35 2.41
C VAL A 133 -0.32 9.73 2.85
N GLU A 134 -1.59 10.07 2.68
CA GLU A 134 -2.17 11.33 3.13
C GLU A 134 -3.37 11.04 4.02
N PHE A 135 -3.28 11.43 5.29
CA PHE A 135 -4.36 11.28 6.27
C PHE A 135 -5.40 12.40 6.08
N ARG A 136 -6.68 12.03 6.00
CA ARG A 136 -7.79 12.94 5.69
C ARG A 136 -8.63 13.28 6.92
N GLY A 137 -9.03 12.26 7.67
CA GLY A 137 -9.92 12.39 8.82
C GLY A 137 -9.52 11.46 9.95
N GLU A 138 -10.05 11.74 11.12
CA GLU A 138 -9.92 10.90 12.31
C GLU A 138 -11.26 10.92 13.05
N THR A 139 -11.74 9.74 13.43
CA THR A 139 -12.94 9.56 14.26
C THR A 139 -12.56 8.70 15.45
N VAL A 140 -12.92 9.16 16.65
CA VAL A 140 -12.58 8.49 17.92
C VAL A 140 -13.86 8.14 18.67
N GLU A 141 -14.01 6.87 19.01
CA GLU A 141 -15.17 6.31 19.71
C GLU A 141 -14.67 5.47 20.89
N GLY A 142 -14.59 6.09 22.07
CA GLY A 142 -14.07 5.44 23.29
C GLY A 142 -12.63 4.94 23.11
N ASP A 143 -12.46 3.62 23.17
CA ASP A 143 -11.17 2.93 23.03
C ASP A 143 -10.88 2.48 21.59
N SER A 144 -11.67 2.92 20.62
CA SER A 144 -11.45 2.66 19.20
C SER A 144 -11.32 3.96 18.42
N ALA A 145 -10.52 3.94 17.36
CA ALA A 145 -10.41 5.05 16.44
C ALA A 145 -10.25 4.57 15.00
N GLU A 146 -10.76 5.37 14.08
CA GLU A 146 -10.62 5.17 12.64
C GLU A 146 -9.94 6.40 12.03
N VAL A 147 -8.90 6.18 11.25
CA VAL A 147 -8.20 7.24 10.50
C VAL A 147 -8.39 6.97 9.03
N THR A 148 -9.03 7.90 8.32
CA THR A 148 -9.19 7.81 6.87
C THR A 148 -7.93 8.33 6.18
N PHE A 149 -7.47 7.61 5.17
CA PHE A 149 -6.26 7.94 4.43
C PHE A 149 -6.40 7.64 2.94
N GLN A 150 -5.56 8.28 2.12
CA GLN A 150 -5.43 7.96 0.70
C GLN A 150 -3.99 7.55 0.41
N VAL A 151 -3.81 6.65 -0.56
CA VAL A 151 -2.50 6.25 -1.06
C VAL A 151 -2.31 6.83 -2.45
N ASP A 152 -1.20 7.54 -2.68
CA ASP A 152 -0.81 8.03 -4.02
C ASP A 152 -1.91 8.86 -4.72
N ARG A 153 -2.72 9.60 -3.96
CA ARG A 153 -3.89 10.36 -4.47
C ARG A 153 -4.93 9.52 -5.21
N ARG A 154 -4.96 8.21 -4.96
CA ARG A 154 -5.93 7.28 -5.54
C ARG A 154 -7.15 7.15 -4.64
N LEU A 155 -8.31 7.12 -5.28
CA LEU A 155 -9.58 6.73 -4.65
C LEU A 155 -9.81 5.21 -4.83
N PRO A 156 -10.57 4.56 -3.94
CA PRO A 156 -11.27 5.12 -2.78
C PRO A 156 -10.34 5.43 -1.59
N LEU A 157 -10.83 6.28 -0.66
CA LEU A 157 -10.18 6.44 0.65
C LEU A 157 -10.22 5.10 1.40
N LYS A 158 -9.14 4.82 2.13
CA LYS A 158 -8.99 3.65 2.99
C LYS A 158 -9.13 4.06 4.45
N VAL A 159 -9.36 3.09 5.33
CA VAL A 159 -9.53 3.29 6.76
C VAL A 159 -8.52 2.45 7.52
N ALA A 160 -7.76 3.08 8.42
CA ALA A 160 -6.88 2.42 9.36
C ALA A 160 -7.55 2.43 10.73
N ARG A 161 -7.54 1.27 11.40
CA ARG A 161 -8.15 1.11 12.72
C ARG A 161 -7.08 1.15 13.79
N LEU A 162 -7.42 1.78 14.91
CA LEU A 162 -6.60 1.81 16.11
C LEU A 162 -7.44 1.43 17.32
N ARG A 163 -6.77 0.83 18.30
CA ARG A 163 -7.34 0.48 19.59
C ARG A 163 -6.51 1.07 20.71
N ARG A 164 -7.18 1.54 21.75
CA ARG A 164 -6.53 1.99 22.96
C ARG A 164 -6.29 0.77 23.85
N VAL A 165 -5.02 0.47 24.10
CA VAL A 165 -4.58 -0.64 24.97
C VAL A 165 -3.74 -0.03 26.08
N GLU A 166 -4.17 -0.21 27.33
CA GLU A 166 -3.48 0.35 28.51
C GLU A 166 -3.26 1.88 28.41
N GLY A 167 -4.25 2.59 27.85
CA GLY A 167 -4.19 4.04 27.68
C GLY A 167 -3.38 4.51 26.45
N VAL A 168 -2.77 3.61 25.69
CA VAL A 168 -1.95 3.93 24.51
C VAL A 168 -2.67 3.49 23.23
N TRP A 169 -2.73 4.36 22.23
CA TRP A 169 -3.24 4.01 20.91
C TRP A 169 -2.27 3.08 20.18
N GLN A 170 -2.78 1.98 19.65
CA GLN A 170 -2.03 1.01 18.87
C GLN A 170 -2.78 0.72 17.57
N TYR A 171 -2.04 0.61 16.47
CA TYR A 171 -2.57 0.23 15.18
C TYR A 171 -3.03 -1.23 15.19
N ASP A 172 -4.28 -1.44 14.76
CA ASP A 172 -4.87 -2.76 14.56
C ASP A 172 -4.96 -3.01 13.04
N PRO A 173 -4.11 -3.88 12.46
CA PRO A 173 -4.17 -4.23 11.05
C PRO A 173 -5.43 -5.01 10.67
N GLY A 174 -6.25 -5.39 11.66
CA GLY A 174 -7.47 -6.16 11.45
C GLY A 174 -7.21 -7.64 11.20
N PRO A 175 -8.28 -8.39 10.86
CA PRO A 175 -8.16 -9.78 10.42
C PRO A 175 -7.58 -9.83 9.00
N GLY A 176 -6.98 -10.97 8.62
CA GLY A 176 -6.47 -11.18 7.26
C GLY A 176 -4.96 -11.34 7.15
N TYR A 177 -4.25 -11.54 8.28
CA TYR A 177 -2.87 -12.01 8.21
C TYR A 177 -2.80 -13.35 7.49
N GLN A 178 -1.85 -13.44 6.56
CA GLN A 178 -1.53 -14.66 5.83
C GLN A 178 -0.08 -15.04 6.15
N PRO A 179 0.13 -16.15 6.86
CA PRO A 179 1.46 -16.54 7.35
C PRO A 179 2.47 -16.81 6.25
N GLU A 180 2.01 -17.07 5.03
CA GLU A 180 2.82 -17.33 3.85
C GLU A 180 3.41 -16.05 3.23
N LEU A 181 2.80 -14.87 3.46
CA LEU A 181 3.21 -13.62 2.79
C LEU A 181 4.69 -13.27 3.01
N PRO A 182 5.25 -13.27 4.22
CA PRO A 182 6.67 -12.98 4.39
C PRO A 182 7.57 -13.96 3.62
N ALA A 183 7.19 -15.25 3.60
CA ALA A 183 7.97 -16.26 2.90
C ALA A 183 7.90 -16.07 1.37
N ALA A 184 6.74 -15.67 0.84
CA ALA A 184 6.56 -15.31 -0.55
C ALA A 184 7.46 -14.12 -0.94
N PHE A 185 7.45 -13.04 -0.17
CA PHE A 185 8.30 -11.87 -0.43
C PHE A 185 9.79 -12.18 -0.33
N HIS A 186 10.23 -12.99 0.64
CA HIS A 186 11.62 -13.44 0.68
C HIS A 186 12.01 -14.27 -0.55
N LYS A 187 11.09 -15.09 -1.08
CA LYS A 187 11.31 -15.86 -2.30
C LYS A 187 11.43 -14.95 -3.52
N LEU A 188 10.58 -13.93 -3.63
CA LEU A 188 10.65 -12.90 -4.68
C LEU A 188 11.98 -12.13 -4.61
N ALA A 189 12.34 -11.63 -3.42
CA ALA A 189 13.59 -10.90 -3.20
C ALA A 189 14.82 -11.71 -3.59
N ARG A 190 14.85 -13.00 -3.21
CA ARG A 190 15.91 -13.93 -3.62
C ARG A 190 15.97 -14.13 -5.13
N GLY A 191 14.81 -14.23 -5.79
CA GLY A 191 14.74 -14.34 -7.25
C GLY A 191 15.39 -13.14 -7.95
N LEU A 192 15.08 -11.92 -7.51
CA LEU A 192 15.66 -10.69 -8.07
C LEU A 192 17.17 -10.60 -7.84
N ARG A 193 17.64 -10.94 -6.63
CA ARG A 193 19.08 -10.98 -6.32
C ARG A 193 19.81 -11.98 -7.19
N GLN A 194 19.21 -13.14 -7.45
CA GLN A 194 19.82 -14.13 -8.32
C GLN A 194 19.97 -13.63 -9.77
N VAL A 195 18.96 -12.93 -10.32
CA VAL A 195 19.09 -12.30 -11.64
C VAL A 195 20.20 -11.25 -11.63
N LEU A 196 20.27 -10.42 -10.58
CA LEU A 196 21.33 -9.42 -10.43
C LEU A 196 22.73 -10.07 -10.37
N ASP A 197 22.88 -11.17 -9.63
CA ASP A 197 24.14 -11.91 -9.53
C ASP A 197 24.49 -12.61 -10.85
N ASP A 198 23.50 -13.14 -11.58
CA ASP A 198 23.68 -13.71 -12.92
C ASP A 198 24.16 -12.65 -13.92
N LEU A 199 23.62 -11.43 -13.86
CA LEU A 199 24.07 -10.29 -14.67
C LEU A 199 25.48 -9.80 -14.29
N ARG A 200 25.79 -9.72 -12.99
CA ARG A 200 27.11 -9.28 -12.50
C ARG A 200 28.22 -10.27 -12.82
N SER A 201 27.91 -11.55 -12.78
CA SER A 201 28.86 -12.63 -13.10
C SER A 201 28.96 -12.93 -14.60
N GLY A 202 28.10 -12.31 -15.43
CA GLY A 202 28.05 -12.55 -16.88
C GLY A 202 27.38 -13.87 -17.28
N ARG A 203 26.82 -14.65 -16.32
CA ARG A 203 25.96 -15.81 -16.64
C ARG A 203 24.75 -15.40 -17.46
N LEU A 204 24.23 -14.20 -17.22
CA LEU A 204 23.30 -13.51 -18.09
C LEU A 204 24.04 -12.32 -18.72
N SER A 205 24.25 -12.34 -20.03
CA SER A 205 25.01 -11.28 -20.71
C SER A 205 24.21 -9.97 -20.77
N ALA A 206 24.79 -8.90 -20.23
CA ALA A 206 24.19 -7.57 -20.27
C ALA A 206 24.01 -7.06 -21.72
N GLU A 207 24.97 -7.36 -22.60
CA GLU A 207 24.93 -7.00 -24.02
C GLU A 207 23.80 -7.74 -24.74
N GLU A 208 23.64 -9.04 -24.48
CA GLU A 208 22.54 -9.81 -25.07
C GLU A 208 21.17 -9.33 -24.58
N CYS A 209 21.05 -8.99 -23.29
CA CYS A 209 19.83 -8.40 -22.74
C CYS A 209 19.56 -7.00 -23.27
N ALA A 210 20.60 -6.24 -23.64
CA ALA A 210 20.42 -4.92 -24.26
C ALA A 210 19.90 -5.05 -25.70
N ALA A 211 20.38 -6.04 -26.44
CA ALA A 211 19.90 -6.36 -27.78
C ALA A 211 18.50 -7.01 -27.78
N ARG A 212 18.17 -7.77 -26.73
CA ARG A 212 16.92 -8.54 -26.58
C ARG A 212 16.33 -8.42 -25.16
N PRO A 213 15.66 -7.30 -24.83
CA PRO A 213 15.12 -7.04 -23.50
C PRO A 213 14.13 -8.11 -22.99
N GLU A 214 13.41 -8.76 -23.90
CA GLU A 214 12.48 -9.84 -23.60
C GLU A 214 13.12 -11.00 -22.84
N ARG A 215 14.40 -11.31 -23.12
CA ARG A 215 15.13 -12.35 -22.39
C ARG A 215 15.32 -12.00 -20.91
N LEU A 216 15.62 -10.73 -20.62
CA LEU A 216 15.74 -10.27 -19.24
C LEU A 216 14.38 -10.37 -18.51
N VAL A 217 13.31 -9.97 -19.18
CA VAL A 217 11.94 -10.07 -18.64
C VAL A 217 11.56 -11.53 -18.35
N GLU A 218 11.88 -12.45 -19.24
CA GLU A 218 11.65 -13.89 -19.06
C GLU A 218 12.43 -14.45 -17.87
N GLU A 219 13.71 -14.12 -17.74
CA GLU A 219 14.52 -14.53 -16.59
C GLU A 219 13.96 -14.00 -15.27
N VAL A 220 13.59 -12.72 -15.22
CA VAL A 220 12.92 -12.14 -14.03
C VAL A 220 11.63 -12.89 -13.71
N LYS A 221 10.75 -13.10 -14.70
CA LYS A 221 9.50 -13.86 -14.52
C LYS A 221 9.75 -15.27 -14.00
N LEU A 222 10.72 -15.98 -14.56
CA LEU A 222 11.07 -17.34 -14.15
C LEU A 222 11.50 -17.37 -12.68
N ARG A 223 12.34 -16.43 -12.25
CA ARG A 223 12.84 -16.37 -10.87
C ARG A 223 11.80 -15.87 -9.86
N LEU A 224 10.85 -15.04 -10.29
CA LEU A 224 9.75 -14.57 -9.44
C LEU A 224 8.61 -15.58 -9.29
N THR A 225 8.39 -16.46 -10.29
CA THR A 225 7.27 -17.41 -10.34
C THR A 225 7.06 -18.19 -9.03
N PRO A 226 8.09 -18.78 -8.39
CA PRO A 226 7.90 -19.49 -7.14
C PRO A 226 7.34 -18.63 -6.00
N GLY A 227 7.76 -17.36 -5.92
CA GLY A 227 7.24 -16.43 -4.91
C GLY A 227 5.82 -15.98 -5.22
N VAL A 228 5.52 -15.70 -6.50
CA VAL A 228 4.17 -15.32 -6.96
C VAL A 228 3.15 -16.43 -6.67
N GLN A 229 3.52 -17.69 -6.87
CA GLN A 229 2.66 -18.85 -6.59
C GLN A 229 2.32 -19.00 -5.09
N MET A 230 3.10 -18.39 -4.20
CA MET A 230 2.84 -18.38 -2.75
C MET A 230 1.92 -17.24 -2.32
N LEU A 231 1.74 -16.20 -3.14
CA LEU A 231 0.84 -15.09 -2.83
C LEU A 231 -0.63 -15.54 -2.85
N PRO A 232 -1.52 -14.91 -2.06
CA PRO A 232 -2.96 -15.17 -2.12
C PRO A 232 -3.53 -14.85 -3.50
N ALA A 233 -4.62 -15.51 -3.87
CA ALA A 233 -5.25 -15.33 -5.19
C ALA A 233 -5.51 -13.85 -5.53
N GLY A 234 -6.04 -13.07 -4.58
CA GLY A 234 -6.30 -11.63 -4.77
C GLY A 234 -5.06 -10.74 -4.89
N ALA A 235 -3.84 -11.26 -4.64
CA ALA A 235 -2.58 -10.56 -4.88
C ALA A 235 -1.86 -11.06 -6.16
N ARG A 236 -2.43 -12.01 -6.90
CA ARG A 236 -1.88 -12.52 -8.18
C ARG A 236 -2.53 -11.86 -9.41
N GLU A 237 -3.48 -10.97 -9.20
CA GLU A 237 -4.17 -10.21 -10.25
C GLU A 237 -3.45 -8.89 -10.51
#